data_AF-A0A1L5J5F6-F1
#
_entry.id   AF-A0A1L5J5F6-F1
#
_cell.length_a   1.000
_cell.length_b   1.000
_cell.length_c   1.000
_cell.angle_alpha   90.00
_cell.angle_beta   90.00
_cell.angle_gamma   90.00
#
_symmetry.space_group_name_H-M   'P 1'
#
loop_
_entity.id
_entity.type
_entity.pdbx_description
1 polymer ?
#
loop_
_entity_poly.entity_id
_entity_poly.type
_entity_poly.pdbx_seq_one_letter_code
_entity_poly.pdbx_strand_id
1 'polypeptide(L)'
;PDLLAVASFYKDWGAIGGTSNFLAWGEFPETAKEPESLYMPRGVIMNRDLGGVKMAHRNKVTEDVTRAWYNDGDAKHPYVGETKPLQEDPKYTPGDGKYSWFKAPRYEGQPCEVGPLTRVLVAYAKGHKDIVPIVDNVLKTLNLPAGALFSTLGRTAARGIEALAIGERNQVWVTDLIENLKNGDTATYQPYEMPDSAMGVGLNDVPRGSLGHRIQIEDKKIKNYQYVVPSTW
;
A
#
# COMPACT_ATOMS: atom_id res chain seq x y z
N PRO A 1 -5.19 -16.74 -16.69
CA PRO A 1 -4.70 -18.00 -17.30
C PRO A 1 -3.23 -17.92 -17.73
N ASP A 2 -2.90 -16.95 -18.58
CA ASP A 2 -1.53 -16.75 -19.12
C ASP A 2 -0.48 -16.57 -18.03
N LEU A 3 -0.81 -15.83 -16.97
CA LEU A 3 0.05 -15.68 -15.81
C LEU A 3 0.50 -17.04 -15.23
N LEU A 4 -0.41 -18.01 -15.11
CA LEU A 4 -0.09 -19.35 -14.61
C LEU A 4 0.67 -20.17 -15.63
N ALA A 5 0.29 -20.06 -16.91
CA ALA A 5 0.99 -20.74 -18.00
C ALA A 5 2.46 -20.31 -18.07
N VAL A 6 2.73 -19.01 -18.05
CA VAL A 6 4.10 -18.46 -18.02
C VAL A 6 4.81 -18.87 -16.73
N ALA A 7 4.19 -18.70 -15.56
CA ALA A 7 4.81 -19.05 -14.28
C ALA A 7 5.24 -20.52 -14.20
N SER A 8 4.57 -21.43 -14.91
CA SER A 8 4.93 -22.85 -14.94
C SER A 8 6.32 -23.13 -15.55
N PHE A 9 6.81 -22.24 -16.41
CA PHE A 9 8.16 -22.33 -17.02
C PHE A 9 9.24 -21.63 -16.18
N TYR A 10 8.86 -20.81 -15.20
CA TYR A 10 9.78 -19.95 -14.44
C TYR A 10 9.67 -20.18 -12.92
N LYS A 11 9.40 -21.41 -12.49
CA LYS A 11 9.20 -21.75 -11.07
C LYS A 11 10.40 -21.43 -10.18
N ASP A 12 11.60 -21.46 -10.74
CA ASP A 12 12.86 -21.05 -10.11
C ASP A 12 12.85 -19.58 -9.65
N TRP A 13 12.10 -18.71 -10.32
CA TRP A 13 11.87 -17.32 -9.89
C TRP A 13 11.07 -17.21 -8.58
N GLY A 14 10.50 -18.32 -8.11
CA GLY A 14 9.93 -18.47 -6.78
C GLY A 14 10.94 -18.32 -5.64
N ALA A 15 12.24 -18.34 -5.93
CA ALA A 15 13.33 -18.19 -4.94
C ALA A 15 14.09 -16.85 -5.05
N ILE A 16 13.72 -15.96 -5.97
CA ILE A 16 14.48 -14.75 -6.32
C ILE A 16 13.69 -13.49 -5.97
N GLY A 17 14.36 -12.43 -5.49
CA GLY A 17 13.76 -11.09 -5.37
C GLY A 17 12.77 -10.91 -4.22
N GLY A 18 12.97 -11.63 -3.13
CA GLY A 18 12.16 -11.51 -1.92
C GLY A 18 12.53 -10.31 -1.04
N THR A 19 11.55 -9.80 -0.31
CA THR A 19 11.68 -8.74 0.71
C THR A 19 11.21 -9.28 2.07
N SER A 20 11.36 -8.52 3.16
CA SER A 20 11.14 -9.04 4.52
C SER A 20 9.95 -8.43 5.26
N ASN A 21 9.63 -7.17 5.00
CA ASN A 21 8.59 -6.44 5.71
C ASN A 21 7.58 -5.89 4.71
N PHE A 22 6.30 -5.84 5.10
CA PHE A 22 5.21 -5.49 4.20
C PHE A 22 4.23 -4.55 4.91
N LEU A 23 3.82 -3.48 4.24
CA LEU A 23 2.84 -2.51 4.74
C LEU A 23 1.65 -2.36 3.77
N ALA A 24 0.43 -2.50 4.29
CA ALA A 24 -0.83 -2.23 3.58
C ALA A 24 -1.68 -1.25 4.39
N TRP A 25 -2.19 -0.20 3.75
CA TRP A 25 -3.21 0.67 4.37
C TRP A 25 -4.62 0.10 4.27
N GLY A 26 -4.83 -0.86 3.38
CA GLY A 26 -6.13 -1.41 3.02
C GLY A 26 -6.90 -0.50 2.05
N GLU A 27 -7.94 -1.06 1.43
CA GLU A 27 -8.74 -0.39 0.41
C GLU A 27 -10.16 -0.96 0.33
N PHE A 28 -11.04 -0.21 -0.35
CA PHE A 28 -12.44 -0.52 -0.63
C PHE A 28 -13.26 -0.67 0.65
N PRO A 29 -13.57 0.45 1.33
CA PRO A 29 -14.44 0.44 2.50
C PRO A 29 -15.85 -0.01 2.12
N GLU A 30 -16.35 -1.04 2.81
CA GLU A 30 -17.71 -1.57 2.61
C GLU A 30 -18.74 -0.88 3.53
N THR A 31 -18.26 -0.14 4.54
CA THR A 31 -19.08 0.68 5.44
C THR A 31 -18.28 1.91 5.88
N ALA A 32 -18.89 2.81 6.65
CA ALA A 32 -18.18 3.93 7.27
C ALA A 32 -17.19 3.54 8.40
N LYS A 33 -17.12 2.26 8.79
CA LYS A 33 -16.22 1.78 9.86
C LYS A 33 -14.85 1.43 9.30
N GLU A 34 -14.00 2.45 9.14
CA GLU A 34 -12.63 2.25 8.69
C GLU A 34 -11.63 2.20 9.85
N PRO A 35 -10.65 1.26 9.83
CA PRO A 35 -10.32 0.34 8.74
C PRO A 35 -11.03 -1.02 8.76
N GLU A 36 -11.96 -1.27 9.68
CA GLU A 36 -12.54 -2.59 9.93
C GLU A 36 -13.32 -3.15 8.74
N SER A 37 -13.95 -2.29 7.93
CA SER A 37 -14.74 -2.70 6.77
C SER A 37 -13.99 -2.65 5.44
N LEU A 38 -12.66 -2.52 5.44
CA LEU A 38 -11.91 -2.55 4.19
C LEU A 38 -11.90 -3.98 3.62
N TYR A 39 -12.39 -4.16 2.40
CA TYR A 39 -12.34 -5.44 1.69
C TYR A 39 -10.89 -5.92 1.54
N MET A 40 -9.98 -5.03 1.12
CA MET A 40 -8.55 -5.31 1.23
C MET A 40 -8.08 -4.84 2.61
N PRO A 41 -7.71 -5.74 3.53
CA PRO A 41 -7.49 -5.37 4.92
C PRO A 41 -6.19 -4.60 5.13
N ARG A 42 -6.24 -3.63 6.05
CA ARG A 42 -5.04 -2.94 6.58
C ARG A 42 -4.16 -3.90 7.38
N GLY A 43 -2.85 -3.78 7.25
CA GLY A 43 -1.93 -4.55 8.10
C GLY A 43 -0.45 -4.31 7.84
N VAL A 44 0.37 -4.78 8.76
CA VAL A 44 1.82 -4.80 8.64
C VAL A 44 2.35 -6.19 9.01
N ILE A 45 3.30 -6.67 8.21
CA ILE A 45 4.00 -7.95 8.39
C ILE A 45 5.48 -7.61 8.54
N MET A 46 6.13 -8.12 9.59
CA MET A 46 7.56 -7.96 9.80
C MET A 46 8.25 -9.31 9.71
N ASN A 47 9.46 -9.34 9.13
CA ASN A 47 10.28 -10.55 9.03
C ASN A 47 9.54 -11.76 8.41
N ARG A 48 8.62 -11.51 7.47
CA ARG A 48 7.76 -12.52 6.82
C ARG A 48 6.86 -13.32 7.78
N ASP A 49 6.65 -12.84 9.00
CA ASP A 49 5.80 -13.50 9.98
C ASP A 49 4.30 -13.28 9.67
N LEU A 50 3.72 -14.21 8.91
CA LEU A 50 2.29 -14.22 8.60
C LEU A 50 1.42 -14.59 9.81
N GLY A 51 1.97 -15.22 10.85
CA GLY A 51 1.22 -15.48 12.09
C GLY A 51 1.09 -14.22 12.96
N GLY A 52 2.01 -13.27 12.80
CA GLY A 52 2.12 -12.05 13.58
C GLY A 52 1.63 -10.78 12.89
N VAL A 53 0.69 -10.86 11.94
CA VAL A 53 0.16 -9.65 11.25
C VAL A 53 -0.46 -8.68 12.25
N LYS A 54 0.00 -7.43 12.25
CA LYS A 54 -0.48 -6.37 13.14
C LYS A 54 -1.29 -5.33 12.37
N MET A 55 -2.11 -4.58 13.10
CA MET A 55 -2.72 -3.36 12.54
C MET A 55 -1.62 -2.34 12.23
N ALA A 56 -1.68 -1.75 11.03
CA ALA A 56 -0.74 -0.70 10.65
C ALA A 56 -1.20 0.66 11.21
N HIS A 57 -0.26 1.44 11.76
CA HIS A 57 -0.55 2.73 12.38
C HIS A 57 0.20 3.86 11.69
N ARG A 58 -0.54 4.87 11.22
CA ARG A 58 -0.01 6.01 10.45
C ARG A 58 1.09 6.81 11.15
N ASN A 59 1.07 6.85 12.49
CA ASN A 59 2.05 7.58 13.30
C ASN A 59 3.44 6.92 13.34
N LYS A 60 3.58 5.73 12.75
CA LYS A 60 4.85 4.98 12.68
C LYS A 60 5.65 5.23 11.41
N VAL A 61 5.18 6.11 10.52
CA VAL A 61 5.83 6.41 9.24
C VAL A 61 6.79 7.59 9.36
N THR A 62 8.02 7.42 8.92
CA THR A 62 8.99 8.52 8.76
C THR A 62 9.56 8.52 7.35
N GLU A 63 9.96 9.68 6.83
CA GLU A 63 10.68 9.83 5.57
C GLU A 63 12.10 10.32 5.86
N ASP A 64 13.09 9.53 5.46
CA ASP A 64 14.51 9.85 5.58
C ASP A 64 15.03 10.52 4.30
N VAL A 65 15.94 11.48 4.43
CA VAL A 65 16.56 12.20 3.30
C VAL A 65 18.08 12.09 3.27
N THR A 66 18.67 11.26 4.15
CA THR A 66 20.12 11.09 4.30
C THR A 66 20.77 10.79 2.96
N ARG A 67 20.14 9.95 2.14
CA ARG A 67 20.65 9.54 0.80
C ARG A 67 19.90 10.16 -0.38
N ALA A 68 19.04 11.13 -0.11
CA ALA A 68 18.22 11.79 -1.11
C ALA A 68 18.69 13.24 -1.34
N TRP A 69 18.47 13.78 -2.54
CA TRP A 69 18.90 15.13 -2.95
C TRP A 69 18.03 16.26 -2.35
N TYR A 70 17.89 16.23 -1.03
CA TYR A 70 17.28 17.27 -0.21
C TYR A 70 18.29 17.77 0.83
N ASN A 71 18.03 18.94 1.40
CA ASN A 71 18.78 19.47 2.53
C ASN A 71 18.80 18.45 3.68
N ASP A 72 19.94 18.37 4.36
CA ASP A 72 20.11 17.43 5.48
C ASP A 72 19.17 17.73 6.64
N GLY A 73 18.79 16.67 7.35
CA GLY A 73 17.92 16.72 8.51
C GLY A 73 17.49 15.32 8.93
N ASP A 74 16.92 15.24 10.14
CA ASP A 74 16.42 13.99 10.68
C ASP A 74 15.25 13.43 9.86
N ALA A 75 15.03 12.11 9.96
CA ALA A 75 13.85 11.49 9.39
C ALA A 75 12.58 12.06 10.02
N LYS A 76 11.63 12.52 9.19
CA LYS A 76 10.43 13.24 9.67
C LYS A 76 9.16 12.44 9.40
N HIS A 77 8.23 12.50 10.34
CA HIS A 77 6.87 12.06 10.09
C HIS A 77 6.21 13.03 9.08
N PRO A 78 5.43 12.56 8.08
CA PRO A 78 4.89 13.44 7.04
C PRO A 78 3.99 14.61 7.52
N TYR A 79 3.53 14.64 8.78
CA TYR A 79 2.85 15.84 9.33
C TYR A 79 3.78 17.04 9.51
N VAL A 80 5.05 16.78 9.81
CA VAL A 80 6.10 17.80 9.93
C VAL A 80 7.13 17.64 8.81
N GLY A 81 6.76 16.93 7.75
CA GLY A 81 7.64 16.64 6.62
C GLY A 81 8.00 17.92 5.87
N GLU A 82 9.22 17.91 5.33
CA GLU A 82 9.76 19.01 4.53
C GLU A 82 10.18 18.49 3.15
N THR A 83 10.06 19.34 2.13
CA THR A 83 10.51 19.05 0.77
C THR A 83 11.36 20.22 0.30
N LYS A 84 12.64 20.22 0.70
CA LYS A 84 13.63 21.25 0.39
C LYS A 84 14.73 20.65 -0.49
N PRO A 85 14.56 20.64 -1.83
CA PRO A 85 15.55 20.07 -2.73
C PRO A 85 16.87 20.87 -2.68
N LEU A 86 17.98 20.19 -2.95
CA LEU A 86 19.26 20.87 -3.16
C LEU A 86 19.13 21.85 -4.34
N GLN A 87 19.67 23.06 -4.18
CA GLN A 87 19.61 24.10 -5.22
C GLN A 87 20.63 23.87 -6.34
N GLU A 88 21.76 23.26 -6.01
CA GLU A 88 22.77 22.85 -6.98
C GLU A 88 22.38 21.55 -7.68
N ASP A 89 22.85 21.38 -8.92
CA ASP A 89 22.65 20.13 -9.67
C ASP A 89 23.38 18.98 -8.96
N PRO A 90 22.66 18.01 -8.38
CA PRO A 90 23.28 17.06 -7.48
C PRO A 90 24.07 16.01 -8.25
N LYS A 91 25.30 15.75 -7.78
CA LYS A 91 26.13 14.68 -8.34
C LYS A 91 25.73 13.33 -7.75
N TYR A 92 25.57 12.33 -8.61
CA TYR A 92 25.35 10.95 -8.20
C TYR A 92 26.57 10.43 -7.41
N THR A 93 26.39 10.24 -6.10
CA THR A 93 27.44 9.82 -5.17
C THR A 93 26.97 8.59 -4.37
N PRO A 94 27.02 7.38 -4.95
CA PRO A 94 26.65 6.16 -4.24
C PRO A 94 27.68 5.84 -3.13
N GLY A 95 27.41 4.84 -2.29
CA GLY A 95 28.25 4.54 -1.13
C GLY A 95 27.70 5.26 0.09
N ASP A 96 28.38 6.31 0.57
CA ASP A 96 27.94 7.14 1.71
C ASP A 96 27.27 8.48 1.33
N GLY A 97 27.19 8.78 0.04
CA GLY A 97 26.57 10.00 -0.48
C GLY A 97 25.08 9.88 -0.85
N LYS A 98 24.59 10.91 -1.54
CA LYS A 98 23.19 11.06 -2.02
C LYS A 98 23.07 10.64 -3.48
N TYR A 99 21.98 9.95 -3.81
CA TYR A 99 21.84 9.31 -5.12
C TYR A 99 20.43 9.29 -5.71
N SER A 100 19.44 9.92 -5.06
CA SER A 100 18.03 9.80 -5.47
C SER A 100 17.20 11.06 -5.19
N TRP A 101 16.18 11.31 -6.01
CA TRP A 101 15.12 12.27 -5.73
C TRP A 101 14.00 11.71 -4.86
N PHE A 102 13.94 10.38 -4.69
CA PHE A 102 13.06 9.78 -3.71
C PHE A 102 13.61 10.01 -2.30
N LYS A 103 12.73 10.47 -1.39
CA LYS A 103 12.94 10.26 0.05
C LYS A 103 12.91 8.76 0.34
N ALA A 104 13.24 8.36 1.58
CA ALA A 104 13.29 6.98 2.01
C ALA A 104 12.29 6.73 3.17
N PRO A 105 11.01 6.40 2.87
CA PRO A 105 10.01 6.08 3.86
C PRO A 105 10.38 4.83 4.66
N ARG A 106 10.05 4.84 5.95
CA ARG A 106 10.24 3.73 6.88
C ARG A 106 9.01 3.60 7.75
N TYR A 107 8.64 2.37 8.07
CA TYR A 107 7.63 2.05 9.06
C TYR A 107 8.35 1.46 10.28
N GLU A 108 8.26 2.14 11.43
CA GLU A 108 9.03 1.76 12.64
C GLU A 108 10.54 1.60 12.36
N GLY A 109 11.09 2.47 11.52
CA GLY A 109 12.49 2.44 11.11
C GLY A 109 12.85 1.37 10.07
N GLN A 110 11.90 0.50 9.68
CA GLN A 110 12.14 -0.59 8.73
C GLN A 110 11.71 -0.21 7.31
N PRO A 111 12.46 -0.65 6.27
CA PRO A 111 11.98 -0.61 4.89
C PRO A 111 10.87 -1.65 4.71
N CYS A 112 9.80 -1.28 4.00
CA CYS A 112 8.64 -2.15 3.78
C CYS A 112 8.28 -2.20 2.29
N GLU A 113 8.09 -3.41 1.76
CA GLU A 113 7.43 -3.61 0.48
C GLU A 113 5.94 -3.26 0.60
N VAL A 114 5.42 -2.56 -0.40
CA VAL A 114 4.00 -2.25 -0.55
C VAL A 114 3.52 -2.78 -1.90
N GLY A 115 2.20 -2.88 -2.08
CA GLY A 115 1.61 -3.30 -3.37
C GLY A 115 0.88 -4.63 -3.32
N PRO A 116 0.62 -5.25 -4.49
CA PRO A 116 -0.24 -6.42 -4.59
C PRO A 116 0.21 -7.60 -3.74
N LEU A 117 1.52 -7.89 -3.69
CA LEU A 117 2.03 -8.97 -2.84
C LEU A 117 1.68 -8.72 -1.38
N THR A 118 1.99 -7.53 -0.88
CA THR A 118 1.70 -7.12 0.50
C THR A 118 0.22 -7.29 0.84
N ARG A 119 -0.69 -6.78 0.02
CA ARG A 119 -2.13 -6.87 0.29
C ARG A 119 -2.65 -8.30 0.25
N VAL A 120 -2.19 -9.10 -0.72
CA VAL A 120 -2.52 -10.53 -0.79
C VAL A 120 -2.02 -11.27 0.46
N LEU A 121 -0.79 -10.99 0.92
CA LEU A 121 -0.24 -11.62 2.14
C LEU A 121 -1.02 -11.23 3.40
N VAL A 122 -1.35 -9.94 3.57
CA VAL A 122 -2.14 -9.46 4.71
C VAL A 122 -3.55 -10.06 4.69
N ALA A 123 -4.19 -10.11 3.53
CA ALA A 123 -5.50 -10.72 3.37
C ALA A 123 -5.47 -12.23 3.63
N TYR A 124 -4.48 -12.93 3.09
CA TYR A 124 -4.29 -14.37 3.29
C TYR A 124 -4.12 -14.70 4.77
N ALA A 125 -3.23 -13.99 5.45
CA ALA A 125 -2.97 -14.18 6.88
C ALA A 125 -4.19 -13.88 7.77
N LYS A 126 -5.07 -12.97 7.33
CA LYS A 126 -6.33 -12.66 8.01
C LYS A 126 -7.47 -13.61 7.66
N GLY A 127 -7.22 -14.65 6.86
CA GLY A 127 -8.26 -15.62 6.46
C GLY A 127 -9.31 -15.03 5.53
N HIS A 128 -8.93 -14.08 4.67
CA HIS A 128 -9.87 -13.42 3.77
C HIS A 128 -10.54 -14.43 2.82
N LYS A 129 -11.88 -14.53 2.91
CA LYS A 129 -12.68 -15.60 2.30
C LYS A 129 -12.52 -15.70 0.79
N ASP A 130 -12.36 -14.57 0.12
CA ASP A 130 -12.27 -14.54 -1.34
C ASP A 130 -10.83 -14.66 -1.86
N ILE A 131 -9.82 -14.38 -1.02
CA ILE A 131 -8.42 -14.31 -1.46
C ILE A 131 -7.68 -15.61 -1.15
N VAL A 132 -7.94 -16.21 0.02
CA VAL A 132 -7.30 -17.48 0.43
C VAL A 132 -7.49 -18.58 -0.62
N PRO A 133 -8.71 -18.85 -1.14
CA PRO A 133 -8.90 -19.90 -2.14
C PRO A 133 -8.14 -19.64 -3.45
N ILE A 134 -8.00 -18.38 -3.86
CA ILE A 134 -7.29 -18.01 -5.09
C ILE A 134 -5.79 -18.25 -4.90
N VAL A 135 -5.22 -17.83 -3.78
CA VAL A 135 -3.80 -18.07 -3.44
C VAL A 135 -3.51 -19.58 -3.39
N ASP A 136 -4.33 -20.34 -2.68
CA ASP A 136 -4.16 -21.79 -2.55
C ASP A 136 -4.24 -22.49 -3.92
N ASN A 137 -5.18 -22.07 -4.78
CA ASN A 137 -5.30 -22.61 -6.13
C ASN A 137 -4.06 -22.29 -6.98
N VAL A 138 -3.50 -21.08 -6.88
CA VAL A 138 -2.28 -20.68 -7.61
C VAL A 138 -1.10 -21.54 -7.16
N LEU A 139 -0.88 -21.68 -5.85
CA LEU A 139 0.20 -22.50 -5.29
C LEU A 139 0.06 -23.97 -5.67
N LYS A 140 -1.16 -24.53 -5.57
CA LYS A 140 -1.47 -25.90 -5.97
C LYS A 140 -1.23 -26.12 -7.46
N THR A 141 -1.74 -25.23 -8.31
CA THR A 141 -1.58 -25.34 -9.77
C THR A 141 -0.12 -25.32 -10.20
N LEU A 142 0.70 -24.48 -9.56
CA LEU A 142 2.13 -24.38 -9.85
C LEU A 142 2.97 -25.42 -9.09
N ASN A 143 2.39 -26.19 -8.17
CA ASN A 143 3.08 -27.09 -7.25
C ASN A 143 4.24 -26.37 -6.52
N LEU A 144 3.93 -25.22 -5.91
CA LEU A 144 4.89 -24.38 -5.19
C LEU A 144 4.54 -24.32 -3.68
N PRO A 145 5.54 -24.28 -2.78
CA PRO A 145 5.28 -24.04 -1.36
C PRO A 145 4.86 -22.59 -1.13
N ALA A 146 4.17 -22.32 -0.01
CA ALA A 146 3.74 -20.95 0.36
C ALA A 146 4.90 -19.95 0.43
N GLY A 147 6.11 -20.40 0.80
CA GLY A 147 7.32 -19.57 0.80
C GLY A 147 7.66 -18.94 -0.56
N ALA A 148 7.19 -19.52 -1.67
CA ALA A 148 7.40 -18.97 -3.01
C ALA A 148 6.66 -17.64 -3.24
N LEU A 149 5.70 -17.26 -2.39
CA LEU A 149 5.06 -15.94 -2.46
C LEU A 149 6.06 -14.80 -2.19
N PHE A 150 7.10 -15.04 -1.38
CA PHE A 150 8.12 -14.05 -1.06
C PHE A 150 9.20 -13.93 -2.15
N SER A 151 8.78 -13.67 -3.38
CA SER A 151 9.64 -13.68 -4.55
C SER A 151 9.12 -12.78 -5.68
N THR A 152 9.90 -12.62 -6.74
CA THR A 152 9.49 -11.96 -7.99
C THR A 152 8.33 -12.69 -8.67
N LEU A 153 8.34 -14.03 -8.69
CA LEU A 153 7.21 -14.81 -9.20
C LEU A 153 5.97 -14.59 -8.33
N GLY A 154 6.12 -14.65 -7.01
CA GLY A 154 5.04 -14.43 -6.06
C GLY A 154 4.42 -13.03 -6.18
N ARG A 155 5.25 -11.99 -6.33
CA ARG A 155 4.80 -10.62 -6.57
C ARG A 155 4.04 -10.45 -7.88
N THR A 156 4.46 -11.15 -8.91
CA THR A 156 3.78 -11.15 -10.21
C THR A 156 2.45 -11.90 -10.13
N ALA A 157 2.43 -13.05 -9.46
CA ALA A 157 1.22 -13.82 -9.21
C ALA A 157 0.20 -13.02 -8.40
N ALA A 158 0.63 -12.34 -7.33
CA ALA A 158 -0.22 -11.53 -6.47
C ALA A 158 -0.97 -10.42 -7.23
N ARG A 159 -0.36 -9.82 -8.26
CA ARG A 159 -1.04 -8.85 -9.12
C ARG A 159 -2.23 -9.47 -9.87
N GLY A 160 -2.10 -10.71 -10.33
CA GLY A 160 -3.21 -11.42 -10.97
C GLY A 160 -4.27 -11.91 -9.98
N ILE A 161 -3.84 -12.37 -8.80
CA ILE A 161 -4.74 -12.77 -7.70
C ILE A 161 -5.65 -11.61 -7.30
N GLU A 162 -5.03 -10.44 -7.05
CA GLU A 162 -5.77 -9.23 -6.69
C GLU A 162 -6.70 -8.77 -7.82
N ALA A 163 -6.24 -8.78 -9.07
CA ALA A 163 -7.08 -8.40 -10.21
C ALA A 163 -8.33 -9.28 -10.33
N LEU A 164 -8.20 -10.59 -10.10
CA LEU A 164 -9.34 -11.50 -10.08
C LEU A 164 -10.27 -11.20 -8.89
N ALA A 165 -9.73 -11.14 -7.67
CA ALA A 165 -10.53 -10.93 -6.48
C ALA A 165 -11.31 -9.60 -6.49
N ILE A 166 -10.67 -8.51 -6.95
CA ILE A 166 -11.32 -7.20 -7.09
C ILE A 166 -12.31 -7.22 -8.25
N GLY A 167 -11.98 -7.86 -9.37
CA GLY A 167 -12.87 -7.98 -10.52
C GLY A 167 -14.19 -8.68 -10.18
N GLU A 168 -14.13 -9.76 -9.40
CA GLU A 168 -15.32 -10.46 -8.90
C GLU A 168 -16.09 -9.59 -7.89
N ARG A 169 -15.40 -8.93 -6.95
CA ARG A 169 -16.05 -8.08 -5.94
C ARG A 169 -16.74 -6.86 -6.55
N ASN A 170 -16.21 -6.34 -7.67
CA ASN A 170 -16.80 -5.19 -8.37
C ASN A 170 -18.26 -5.44 -8.79
N GLN A 171 -18.60 -6.65 -9.21
CA GLN A 171 -19.97 -7.02 -9.57
C GLN A 171 -20.94 -6.85 -8.38
N VAL A 172 -20.46 -7.14 -7.16
CA VAL A 172 -21.24 -6.94 -5.94
C VAL A 172 -21.43 -5.46 -5.66
N TRP A 173 -20.37 -4.66 -5.69
CA TRP A 173 -20.48 -3.22 -5.45
C TRP A 173 -21.40 -2.50 -6.45
N VAL A 174 -21.39 -2.91 -7.72
CA VAL A 174 -22.33 -2.39 -8.72
C VAL A 174 -23.77 -2.79 -8.38
N THR A 175 -23.98 -4.01 -7.88
CA THR A 175 -25.30 -4.46 -7.42
C THR A 175 -25.76 -3.68 -6.20
N ASP A 176 -24.90 -3.46 -5.21
CA ASP A 176 -25.18 -2.66 -4.01
C ASP A 176 -25.58 -1.23 -4.39
N LEU A 177 -24.88 -0.61 -5.36
CA LEU A 177 -25.26 0.69 -5.90
C LEU A 177 -26.66 0.69 -6.51
N ILE A 178 -26.98 -0.31 -7.34
CA ILE A 178 -28.31 -0.44 -7.96
C ILE A 178 -29.39 -0.61 -6.89
N GLU A 179 -29.12 -1.37 -5.84
CA GLU A 179 -30.04 -1.58 -4.72
C GLU A 179 -30.27 -0.31 -3.91
N ASN A 180 -29.22 0.47 -3.60
CA ASN A 180 -29.33 1.77 -2.96
C ASN A 180 -30.24 2.72 -3.75
N LEU A 181 -30.04 2.78 -5.08
CA LEU A 181 -30.86 3.60 -5.97
C LEU A 181 -32.33 3.13 -5.98
N LYS A 182 -32.60 1.81 -6.01
CA LYS A 182 -33.96 1.25 -5.93
C LYS A 182 -34.64 1.57 -4.60
N ASN A 183 -33.88 1.63 -3.51
CA ASN A 183 -34.35 2.00 -2.19
C ASN A 183 -34.52 3.51 -2.00
N GLY A 184 -34.26 4.31 -3.04
CA GLY A 184 -34.45 5.76 -3.05
C GLY A 184 -33.25 6.57 -2.55
N ASP A 185 -32.14 5.92 -2.18
CA ASP A 185 -30.90 6.63 -1.84
C ASP A 185 -30.20 7.07 -3.13
N THR A 186 -30.28 8.36 -3.40
CA THR A 186 -29.69 9.02 -4.58
C THR A 186 -28.70 10.11 -4.19
N ALA A 187 -28.34 10.21 -2.90
CA ALA A 187 -27.44 11.22 -2.40
C ALA A 187 -26.00 10.94 -2.88
N THR A 188 -25.38 11.93 -3.52
CA THR A 188 -24.00 11.83 -4.03
C THR A 188 -23.05 12.88 -3.43
N TYR A 189 -23.58 13.74 -2.55
CA TYR A 189 -22.87 14.86 -1.97
C TYR A 189 -23.34 15.13 -0.54
N GLN A 190 -22.37 15.37 0.35
CA GLN A 190 -22.62 15.89 1.68
C GLN A 190 -22.03 17.32 1.77
N PRO A 191 -22.82 18.33 2.18
CA PRO A 191 -22.30 19.68 2.37
C PRO A 191 -21.24 19.71 3.47
N TYR A 192 -20.24 20.58 3.29
CA TYR A 192 -19.18 20.80 4.26
C TYR A 192 -18.84 22.28 4.34
N GLU A 193 -18.26 22.69 5.47
CA GLU A 193 -17.67 24.01 5.65
C GLU A 193 -16.16 23.86 5.82
N MET A 194 -15.38 24.72 5.16
CA MET A 194 -13.92 24.70 5.28
C MET A 194 -13.51 25.34 6.62
N PRO A 195 -12.92 24.58 7.55
CA PRO A 195 -12.41 25.15 8.80
C PRO A 195 -11.24 26.10 8.51
N ASP A 196 -11.06 27.10 9.36
CA ASP A 196 -9.91 28.02 9.25
C ASP A 196 -8.58 27.28 9.44
N SER A 197 -8.54 26.29 10.35
CA SER A 197 -7.35 25.45 10.59
C SER A 197 -7.75 24.01 10.87
N ALA A 198 -7.06 23.05 10.24
CA ALA A 198 -7.29 21.61 10.43
C ALA A 198 -6.08 20.77 9.97
N MET A 199 -6.07 19.49 10.37
CA MET A 199 -5.18 18.48 9.80
C MET A 199 -6.00 17.30 9.28
N GLY A 200 -5.62 16.77 8.12
CA GLY A 200 -6.26 15.64 7.48
C GLY A 200 -5.26 14.59 7.00
N VAL A 201 -5.75 13.36 6.89
CA VAL A 201 -5.00 12.24 6.31
C VAL A 201 -5.94 11.38 5.48
N GLY A 202 -5.52 11.08 4.25
CA GLY A 202 -6.15 10.09 3.38
C GLY A 202 -5.18 8.92 3.18
N LEU A 203 -5.61 7.70 3.53
CA LEU A 203 -4.82 6.49 3.35
C LEU A 203 -5.56 5.58 2.37
N ASN A 204 -4.87 5.15 1.33
CA ASN A 204 -5.43 4.32 0.28
C ASN A 204 -4.37 3.32 -0.18
N ASP A 205 -4.79 2.20 -0.73
CA ASP A 205 -3.91 1.23 -1.37
C ASP A 205 -4.17 1.26 -2.88
N VAL A 206 -3.40 2.08 -3.58
CA VAL A 206 -3.47 2.20 -5.05
C VAL A 206 -2.78 1.00 -5.73
N PRO A 207 -2.82 0.84 -7.08
CA PRO A 207 -2.34 -0.38 -7.73
C PRO A 207 -0.90 -0.78 -7.37
N ARG A 208 -0.02 0.19 -7.08
CA ARG A 208 1.37 -0.06 -6.69
C ARG A 208 1.59 -0.23 -5.19
N GLY A 209 0.61 0.06 -4.33
CA GLY A 209 0.73 -0.10 -2.88
C GLY A 209 0.16 1.05 -2.07
N SER A 210 0.72 1.21 -0.87
CA SER A 210 0.25 2.12 0.15
C SER A 210 0.59 3.58 -0.15
N LEU A 211 -0.47 4.36 -0.37
CA LEU A 211 -0.45 5.79 -0.59
C LEU A 211 -0.99 6.51 0.65
N GLY A 212 -0.26 7.50 1.14
CA GLY A 212 -0.73 8.38 2.21
C GLY A 212 -0.63 9.83 1.79
N HIS A 213 -1.75 10.54 1.79
CA HIS A 213 -1.80 12.00 1.65
C HIS A 213 -2.03 12.63 3.02
N ARG A 214 -1.35 13.74 3.28
CA ARG A 214 -1.54 14.54 4.49
C ARG A 214 -1.60 16.01 4.16
N ILE A 215 -2.54 16.68 4.80
CA ILE A 215 -2.84 18.08 4.59
C ILE A 215 -2.89 18.78 5.95
N GLN A 216 -2.28 19.97 6.01
CA GLN A 216 -2.49 20.93 7.06
C GLN A 216 -3.11 22.18 6.44
N ILE A 217 -4.21 22.63 7.02
CA ILE A 217 -4.96 23.81 6.58
C ILE A 217 -4.74 24.92 7.60
N GLU A 218 -4.53 26.14 7.10
CA GLU A 218 -4.47 27.39 7.87
C GLU A 218 -5.01 28.53 6.99
N ASP A 219 -5.81 29.41 7.56
CA ASP A 219 -6.52 30.49 6.85
C ASP A 219 -7.27 30.01 5.60
N LYS A 220 -7.91 28.83 5.71
CA LYS A 220 -8.62 28.13 4.62
C LYS A 220 -7.74 27.81 3.40
N LYS A 221 -6.41 27.81 3.58
CA LYS A 221 -5.41 27.48 2.56
C LYS A 221 -4.62 26.25 2.98
N ILE A 222 -3.99 25.60 2.00
CA ILE A 222 -3.02 24.54 2.26
C ILE A 222 -1.76 25.17 2.84
N LYS A 223 -1.51 24.95 4.13
CA LYS A 223 -0.27 25.34 4.80
C LYS A 223 0.88 24.37 4.48
N ASN A 224 0.58 23.07 4.54
CA ASN A 224 1.52 22.02 4.19
C ASN A 224 0.75 20.86 3.55
N TYR A 225 1.37 20.23 2.55
CA TYR A 225 0.86 19.02 1.92
C TYR A 225 2.02 18.08 1.68
N GLN A 226 1.95 16.88 2.26
CA GLN A 226 2.94 15.83 2.08
C GLN A 226 2.25 14.56 1.62
N TYR A 227 2.91 13.83 0.76
CA TYR A 227 2.43 12.54 0.29
C TYR A 227 3.56 11.52 0.29
N VAL A 228 3.25 10.30 0.72
CA VAL A 228 4.15 9.15 0.62
C VAL A 228 3.52 8.20 -0.37
N VAL A 229 4.14 8.09 -1.55
CA VAL A 229 3.63 7.32 -2.69
C VAL A 229 4.18 5.90 -2.66
N PRO A 230 3.50 4.88 -3.22
CA PRO A 230 3.96 3.50 -3.11
C PRO A 230 5.37 3.26 -3.61
N SER A 231 5.76 3.86 -4.75
CA SER A 231 7.10 3.69 -5.30
C SER A 231 8.18 4.49 -4.57
N THR A 232 7.81 5.29 -3.56
CA THR A 232 8.75 5.95 -2.65
C THR A 232 9.21 4.98 -1.55
N TRP A 233 8.34 4.07 -1.09
CA TRP A 233 8.66 3.03 -0.10
C TRP A 233 9.74 2.06 -0.60
#